data_AF-A0A929ZHK0-F1
#
_entry.id   AF-A0A929ZHK0-F1
#
_cell.length_a   1.000
_cell.length_b   1.000
_cell.length_c   1.000
_cell.angle_alpha   90.00
_cell.angle_beta   90.00
_cell.angle_gamma   90.00
#
_symmetry.space_group_name_H-M   'P 1'
#
loop_
_entity.id
_entity.type
_entity.pdbx_description
1 polymer ?
#
loop_
_entity_poly.entity_id
_entity_poly.type
_entity_poly.pdbx_seq_one_letter_code
_entity_poly.pdbx_strand_id
1 'polypeptide(L)'
;MIARRLLSPPVIIGVLLVAAVAVAGGFITSPLSIDTTVWSHFVASRTPAMNTFMTGASWLFDPKRAVVVALAVAGAVWWFIKKVMNALYILCSVVFSAANSFIIKHLYERPRPEEALRLITEDGYSFPSGHATAVTALFVSLVLVLTTTRVGRRLRYL
;
A
#
# COMPACT_ATOMS: atom_id res chain seq x y z
N MET A 1 28.08 -13.97 1.06
CA MET A 1 26.85 -14.63 0.55
C MET A 1 25.63 -13.70 0.51
N ILE A 2 25.40 -12.85 1.51
CA ILE A 2 24.24 -11.92 1.55
C ILE A 2 24.28 -10.87 0.43
N ALA A 3 25.44 -10.28 0.13
CA ALA A 3 25.60 -9.30 -0.95
C ALA A 3 25.15 -9.81 -2.34
N ARG A 4 25.38 -11.09 -2.65
CA ARG A 4 24.92 -11.70 -3.90
C ARG A 4 23.39 -11.83 -3.98
N ARG A 5 22.70 -11.91 -2.83
CA ARG A 5 21.23 -11.94 -2.79
C ARG A 5 20.62 -10.55 -2.96
N LEU A 6 21.29 -9.51 -2.47
CA LEU A 6 20.90 -8.11 -2.68
C LEU A 6 21.05 -7.67 -4.14
N LEU A 7 21.96 -8.30 -4.89
CA LEU A 7 22.15 -8.08 -6.32
C LEU A 7 21.40 -9.10 -7.20
N SER A 8 20.39 -9.76 -6.64
CA SER A 8 19.57 -10.67 -7.46
C SER A 8 18.66 -9.88 -8.41
N PRO A 9 18.36 -10.40 -9.61
CA PRO A 9 17.52 -9.68 -10.58
C PRO A 9 16.17 -9.18 -10.01
N PRO A 10 15.42 -9.94 -9.19
CA PRO A 10 14.17 -9.44 -8.62
C PRO A 10 14.35 -8.24 -7.68
N VAL A 11 15.42 -8.24 -6.88
CA VAL A 11 15.72 -7.13 -5.97
C VAL A 11 16.11 -5.89 -6.77
N ILE A 12 16.94 -6.05 -7.79
CA ILE A 12 17.33 -4.95 -8.70
C ILE A 12 16.09 -4.36 -9.37
N ILE A 13 15.23 -5.20 -9.96
CA ILE A 13 13.98 -4.75 -10.59
C ILE A 13 13.10 -4.02 -9.58
N GLY A 14 12.93 -4.56 -8.37
CA GLY A 14 12.15 -3.91 -7.32
C GLY A 14 12.68 -2.53 -6.95
N VAL A 15 14.00 -2.40 -6.75
CA VAL A 15 14.65 -1.11 -6.46
C VAL A 15 14.49 -0.13 -7.63
N LEU A 16 14.67 -0.60 -8.86
CA LEU A 16 14.49 0.24 -10.06
C LEU A 16 13.04 0.73 -10.20
N LEU A 17 12.05 -0.11 -9.91
CA LEU A 17 10.64 0.31 -9.94
C LEU A 17 10.34 1.34 -8.85
N VAL A 18 10.83 1.16 -7.62
CA VAL A 18 10.67 2.15 -6.55
C VAL A 18 11.34 3.47 -6.93
N ALA A 19 12.57 3.42 -7.45
CA ALA A 19 13.30 4.61 -7.90
C ALA A 19 12.58 5.31 -9.06
N ALA A 20 12.09 4.56 -10.06
CA ALA A 20 11.34 5.10 -11.17
C ALA A 20 10.05 5.80 -10.70
N VAL A 21 9.31 5.21 -9.78
CA VAL A 21 8.10 5.82 -9.19
C VAL A 21 8.45 7.07 -8.39
N ALA A 22 9.52 7.06 -7.61
CA ALA A 22 9.99 8.25 -6.89
C ALA A 22 10.31 9.36 -7.90
N VAL A 23 11.24 9.10 -8.83
CA VAL A 23 11.66 10.06 -9.86
C VAL A 23 10.47 10.61 -10.66
N ALA A 24 9.57 9.75 -11.12
CA ALA A 24 8.35 10.16 -11.82
C ALA A 24 7.46 11.07 -10.95
N GLY A 25 7.31 10.75 -9.66
CA GLY A 25 6.60 11.58 -8.69
C GLY A 25 7.19 12.99 -8.57
N GLY A 26 8.51 13.13 -8.67
CA GLY A 26 9.19 14.44 -8.66
C GLY A 26 8.87 15.34 -9.85
N PHE A 27 8.50 14.76 -10.99
CA PHE A 27 8.07 15.53 -12.16
C PHE A 27 6.60 15.97 -12.10
N ILE A 28 5.80 15.42 -11.17
CA ILE A 28 4.37 15.71 -11.04
C ILE A 28 4.15 16.62 -9.82
N THR A 29 4.46 17.91 -9.99
CA THR A 29 4.36 18.91 -8.92
C THR A 29 2.94 19.46 -8.74
N SER A 30 2.11 19.39 -9.78
CA SER A 30 0.71 19.82 -9.77
C SER A 30 -0.23 18.66 -10.17
N PRO A 31 -1.51 18.68 -9.76
CA PRO A 31 -2.49 17.75 -10.30
C PRO A 31 -2.52 17.81 -11.82
N LEU A 32 -2.49 16.64 -12.46
CA LEU A 32 -2.69 16.55 -13.90
C LEU A 32 -4.15 16.82 -14.22
N SER A 33 -4.46 17.21 -15.46
CA SER A 33 -5.84 17.41 -15.92
C SER A 33 -6.70 16.16 -15.72
N ILE A 34 -6.10 14.97 -15.89
CA ILE A 34 -6.75 13.69 -15.61
C ILE A 34 -7.05 13.52 -14.11
N ASP A 35 -6.14 13.94 -13.22
CA ASP A 35 -6.36 13.86 -11.77
C ASP A 35 -7.58 14.69 -11.37
N THR A 36 -7.66 15.93 -11.86
CA THR A 36 -8.78 16.84 -11.55
C THR A 36 -10.09 16.39 -12.14
N THR A 37 -10.06 15.78 -13.34
CA THR A 37 -11.26 15.27 -14.02
C THR A 37 -11.83 14.05 -13.28
N VAL A 38 -10.97 13.06 -12.97
CA VAL A 38 -11.38 11.88 -12.21
C VAL A 38 -11.87 12.30 -10.83
N TRP A 39 -11.15 13.19 -10.15
CA TRP A 39 -11.53 13.69 -8.82
C TRP A 39 -12.91 14.36 -8.82
N SER A 40 -13.17 15.29 -9.75
CA SER A 40 -14.45 16.01 -9.79
C SER A 40 -15.63 15.08 -10.07
N HIS A 41 -15.45 14.07 -10.93
CA HIS A 41 -16.45 13.03 -11.14
C HIS A 41 -16.73 12.22 -9.86
N PHE A 42 -15.70 11.86 -9.10
CA PHE A 42 -15.88 11.18 -7.82
C PHE A 42 -16.65 12.05 -6.82
N VAL A 43 -16.34 13.35 -6.72
CA VAL A 43 -17.04 14.29 -5.84
C VAL A 43 -18.51 14.43 -6.24
N ALA A 44 -18.79 14.62 -7.53
CA ALA A 44 -20.14 14.76 -8.06
C ALA A 44 -21.00 13.49 -7.89
N SER A 45 -20.37 12.32 -7.84
CA SER A 45 -21.06 11.02 -7.72
C SER A 45 -21.25 10.55 -6.27
N ARG A 46 -20.93 11.38 -5.26
CA ARG A 46 -21.03 10.99 -3.85
C ARG A 46 -22.47 10.72 -3.44
N THR A 47 -22.67 9.64 -2.67
CA THR A 47 -23.92 9.35 -1.96
C THR A 47 -23.63 9.15 -0.48
N PRO A 48 -24.61 9.36 0.43
CA PRO A 48 -24.40 9.13 1.86
C PRO A 48 -23.93 7.70 2.16
N ALA A 49 -24.50 6.69 1.50
CA ALA A 49 -24.11 5.30 1.66
C ALA A 49 -22.66 5.04 1.22
N MET A 50 -22.26 5.58 0.07
CA MET A 50 -20.88 5.45 -0.42
C MET A 50 -19.90 6.16 0.52
N ASN A 51 -20.24 7.35 1.02
CA ASN A 51 -19.39 8.08 1.96
C ASN A 51 -19.17 7.29 3.25
N THR A 52 -20.23 6.72 3.83
CA THR A 52 -20.13 5.89 5.03
C THR A 52 -19.24 4.67 4.80
N PHE A 53 -19.47 3.94 3.70
CA PHE A 53 -18.67 2.76 3.37
C PHE A 53 -17.19 3.11 3.16
N MET A 54 -16.90 4.13 2.34
CA MET A 54 -15.53 4.53 2.03
C MET A 54 -14.81 5.09 3.25
N THR A 55 -15.50 5.86 4.10
CA THR A 55 -14.93 6.35 5.37
C THR A 55 -14.59 5.20 6.31
N GLY A 56 -15.48 4.20 6.43
CA GLY A 56 -15.22 3.00 7.22
C GLY A 56 -14.05 2.19 6.68
N ALA A 57 -13.95 2.02 5.36
CA ALA A 57 -12.83 1.34 4.71
C ALA A 57 -11.51 2.09 4.93
N SER A 58 -11.49 3.41 4.75
CA SER A 58 -10.32 4.24 5.04
C SER A 58 -9.93 4.16 6.52
N TRP A 59 -10.90 4.20 7.43
CA TRP A 59 -10.65 4.04 8.87
C TRP A 59 -10.01 2.68 9.18
N LEU A 60 -10.50 1.58 8.59
CA LEU A 60 -9.95 0.25 8.84
C LEU A 60 -8.50 0.11 8.33
N PHE A 61 -8.22 0.69 7.17
CA PHE A 61 -6.95 0.56 6.46
C PHE A 61 -6.05 1.80 6.57
N ASP A 62 -6.31 2.64 7.57
CA ASP A 62 -5.41 3.72 7.97
C ASP A 62 -3.99 3.19 8.19
N PRO A 63 -2.92 3.86 7.73
CA PRO A 63 -1.57 3.31 7.74
C PRO A 63 -1.11 2.76 9.10
N LYS A 64 -1.49 3.42 10.21
CA LYS A 64 -1.14 2.95 11.57
C LYS A 64 -1.89 1.67 11.91
N ARG A 65 -3.18 1.60 11.56
CA ARG A 65 -4.03 0.42 11.80
C ARG A 65 -3.73 -0.72 10.84
N ALA A 66 -3.30 -0.44 9.62
CA ALA A 66 -2.85 -1.43 8.65
C ALA A 66 -1.68 -2.27 9.19
N VAL A 67 -0.80 -1.70 10.03
CA VAL A 67 0.24 -2.48 10.75
C VAL A 67 -0.37 -3.47 11.74
N VAL A 68 -1.40 -3.07 12.49
CA VAL A 68 -2.12 -3.96 13.41
C VAL A 68 -2.83 -5.08 12.65
N VAL A 69 -3.48 -4.75 11.54
CA VAL A 69 -4.10 -5.75 10.65
C VAL A 69 -3.04 -6.69 10.08
N ALA A 70 -1.89 -6.17 9.66
CA ALA A 70 -0.78 -6.98 9.17
C ALA A 70 -0.24 -7.94 10.25
N LEU A 71 -0.15 -7.52 11.50
CA LEU A 71 0.20 -8.38 12.64
C LEU A 71 -0.81 -9.52 12.84
N ALA A 72 -2.09 -9.22 12.81
CA ALA A 72 -3.14 -10.24 12.91
C ALA A 72 -3.08 -11.23 11.74
N VAL A 73 -2.96 -10.74 10.50
CA VAL A 73 -2.85 -11.57 9.29
C VAL A 73 -1.58 -12.42 9.31
N ALA A 74 -0.43 -11.84 9.68
CA ALA A 74 0.82 -12.57 9.79
C ALA A 74 0.76 -13.66 10.87
N GLY A 75 0.13 -13.38 12.02
CA GLY A 75 -0.14 -14.35 13.08
C GLY A 75 -1.01 -15.51 12.59
N ALA A 76 -2.09 -15.22 11.87
CA ALA A 76 -2.95 -16.24 11.26
C ALA A 76 -2.17 -17.08 10.23
N VAL A 77 -1.42 -16.44 9.34
CA VAL A 77 -0.57 -17.11 8.34
C VAL A 77 0.46 -18.03 9.01
N TRP A 78 1.11 -17.57 10.07
CA TRP A 78 2.03 -18.41 10.84
C TRP A 78 1.30 -19.58 11.48
N TRP A 79 0.12 -19.35 12.07
CA TRP A 79 -0.69 -20.39 12.69
C TRP A 79 -1.12 -21.49 11.72
N PHE A 80 -1.54 -21.14 10.50
CA PHE A 80 -2.05 -22.12 9.52
C PHE A 80 -0.95 -22.74 8.65
N ILE A 81 0.04 -21.96 8.23
CA ILE A 81 1.10 -22.44 7.31
C ILE A 81 2.30 -23.01 8.09
N LYS A 82 2.42 -22.68 9.39
CA LYS A 82 3.49 -23.13 10.29
C LYS A 82 4.90 -22.76 9.81
N LYS A 83 5.01 -21.67 9.03
CA LYS A 83 6.30 -21.13 8.55
C LYS A 83 6.42 -19.65 8.89
N VAL A 84 7.25 -19.35 9.90
CA VAL A 84 7.45 -17.98 10.40
C VAL A 84 7.96 -17.01 9.33
N MET A 85 8.76 -17.48 8.37
CA MET A 85 9.26 -16.66 7.26
C MET A 85 8.14 -16.05 6.40
N ASN A 86 7.00 -16.73 6.25
CA ASN A 86 5.87 -16.21 5.49
C ASN A 86 5.16 -15.07 6.22
N ALA A 87 5.05 -15.18 7.55
CA ALA A 87 4.50 -14.13 8.40
C ALA A 87 5.43 -12.91 8.42
N LEU A 88 6.74 -13.14 8.57
CA LEU A 88 7.74 -12.07 8.49
C LEU A 88 7.74 -11.38 7.13
N TYR A 89 7.54 -12.13 6.03
CA TYR A 89 7.45 -11.53 4.70
C TYR A 89 6.32 -10.49 4.62
N ILE A 90 5.12 -10.84 5.08
CA ILE A 90 3.96 -9.92 5.11
C ILE A 90 4.26 -8.68 5.97
N LEU A 91 4.79 -8.89 7.18
CA LEU A 91 5.12 -7.79 8.10
C LEU A 91 6.17 -6.86 7.51
N CYS A 92 7.26 -7.41 7.00
CA CYS A 92 8.32 -6.65 6.37
C CYS A 92 7.78 -5.88 5.16
N SER A 93 6.93 -6.48 4.32
CA SER A 93 6.33 -5.78 3.18
C SER A 93 5.55 -4.53 3.58
N VAL A 94 4.74 -4.60 4.64
CA VAL A 94 3.96 -3.45 5.13
C VAL A 94 4.87 -2.41 5.80
N VAL A 95 5.86 -2.82 6.58
CA VAL A 95 6.82 -1.89 7.19
C VAL A 95 7.65 -1.17 6.13
N PHE A 96 8.15 -1.89 5.12
CA PHE A 96 8.90 -1.28 4.02
C PHE A 96 8.03 -0.33 3.18
N SER A 97 6.75 -0.65 2.95
CA SER A 97 5.86 0.27 2.21
C SER A 97 5.60 1.56 2.99
N ALA A 98 5.44 1.48 4.32
CA ALA A 98 5.30 2.64 5.19
C ALA A 98 6.57 3.51 5.17
N ALA A 99 7.75 2.89 5.33
CA ALA A 99 9.04 3.59 5.28
C ALA A 99 9.26 4.27 3.92
N ASN A 100 9.02 3.57 2.81
CA ASN A 100 9.13 4.13 1.47
C ASN A 100 8.17 5.30 1.25
N SER A 101 6.92 5.15 1.69
CA SER A 101 5.92 6.22 1.59
C SER A 101 6.32 7.45 2.41
N PHE A 102 6.87 7.25 3.60
CA PHE A 102 7.37 8.33 4.44
C PHE A 102 8.50 9.10 3.76
N ILE A 103 9.51 8.39 3.24
CA ILE A 103 10.66 9.01 2.56
C ILE A 103 10.20 9.82 1.35
N ILE A 104 9.40 9.22 0.47
CA ILE A 104 8.94 9.89 -0.75
C ILE A 104 8.07 11.11 -0.43
N LYS A 105 7.21 11.02 0.60
CA LYS A 105 6.37 12.16 1.04
C LYS A 105 7.20 13.37 1.46
N HIS A 106 8.28 13.16 2.21
CA HIS A 106 9.15 14.25 2.68
C HIS A 106 10.13 14.73 1.61
N LEU A 107 10.31 13.96 0.53
CA LEU A 107 11.12 14.40 -0.61
C LEU A 107 10.35 15.36 -1.53
N TYR A 108 9.05 15.12 -1.73
CA TYR A 108 8.25 15.89 -2.70
C TYR A 108 7.27 16.87 -2.07
N GLU A 109 6.89 16.67 -0.82
CA GLU A 109 6.05 17.59 -0.06
C GLU A 109 4.75 18.02 -0.76
N ARG A 110 4.20 17.16 -1.62
CA ARG A 110 3.07 17.52 -2.49
C ARG A 110 1.83 17.88 -1.65
N PRO A 111 1.21 19.05 -1.86
CA PRO A 111 0.02 19.45 -1.11
C PRO A 111 -1.17 18.53 -1.45
N ARG A 112 -2.12 18.44 -0.52
CA ARG A 112 -3.40 17.73 -0.71
C ARG A 112 -4.45 18.67 -1.33
N PRO A 113 -5.48 18.13 -2.02
CA PRO A 113 -6.63 18.92 -2.49
C PRO A 113 -7.32 19.66 -1.34
N GLU A 114 -8.12 20.68 -1.64
CA GLU A 114 -8.81 21.51 -0.62
C GLU A 114 -9.55 20.68 0.45
N GLU A 115 -9.45 21.12 1.70
CA GLU A 115 -10.02 20.41 2.86
C GLU A 115 -11.54 20.27 2.79
N ALA A 116 -12.23 21.28 2.26
CA ALA A 116 -13.70 21.28 2.12
C ALA A 116 -14.23 20.11 1.27
N LEU A 117 -13.38 19.51 0.42
CA LEU A 117 -13.75 18.39 -0.44
C LEU A 117 -13.36 17.02 0.13
N ARG A 118 -12.67 16.97 1.28
CA ARG A 118 -12.19 15.72 1.90
C ARG A 118 -13.27 15.11 2.80
N LEU A 119 -13.43 13.79 2.72
CA LEU A 119 -14.33 13.04 3.62
C LEU A 119 -13.67 12.70 4.97
N ILE A 120 -12.34 12.64 4.98
CA ILE A 120 -11.52 12.36 6.17
C ILE A 120 -10.39 13.37 6.25
N THR A 121 -10.05 13.76 7.48
CA THR A 121 -8.87 14.56 7.76
C THR A 121 -7.66 13.65 7.79
N GLU A 122 -6.64 14.06 7.05
CA GLU A 122 -5.38 13.35 7.00
C GLU A 122 -4.26 14.34 7.20
N ASP A 123 -3.29 13.98 8.05
CA ASP A 123 -2.11 14.79 8.31
C ASP A 123 -1.02 14.49 7.26
N GLY A 124 -0.26 15.51 6.86
CA GLY A 124 0.90 15.39 5.95
C GLY A 124 0.62 15.46 4.45
N TYR A 125 1.62 15.05 3.66
CA TYR A 125 1.65 15.23 2.19
C TYR A 125 0.79 14.21 1.42
N SER A 126 0.42 14.55 0.18
CA SER A 126 -0.53 13.79 -0.63
C SER A 126 0.06 12.59 -1.36
N PHE A 127 1.34 12.65 -1.77
CA PHE A 127 1.97 11.64 -2.63
C PHE A 127 3.16 10.93 -1.97
N PRO A 128 3.25 9.59 -2.05
CA PRO A 128 2.20 8.67 -2.47
C PRO A 128 1.10 8.52 -1.39
N SER A 129 -0.05 7.93 -1.74
CA SER A 129 -1.10 7.64 -0.74
C SER A 129 -0.65 6.54 0.23
N GLY A 130 -0.57 6.86 1.53
CA GLY A 130 -0.19 5.91 2.57
C GLY A 130 -1.19 4.77 2.75
N HIS A 131 -2.49 5.05 2.64
CA HIS A 131 -3.53 4.02 2.69
C HIS A 131 -3.36 3.03 1.54
N ALA A 132 -3.24 3.54 0.31
CA ALA A 132 -3.11 2.70 -0.88
C ALA A 132 -1.85 1.85 -0.84
N THR A 133 -0.70 2.42 -0.44
CA THR A 133 0.56 1.67 -0.36
C THR A 133 0.54 0.61 0.74
N ALA A 134 -0.02 0.91 1.91
CA ALA A 134 -0.13 -0.05 3.01
C ALA A 134 -1.05 -1.22 2.66
N VAL A 135 -2.24 -0.94 2.14
CA VAL A 135 -3.21 -1.97 1.69
C VAL A 135 -2.63 -2.83 0.58
N THR A 136 -2.03 -2.21 -0.43
CA THR A 136 -1.41 -2.95 -1.55
C THR A 136 -0.32 -3.88 -1.04
N ALA A 137 0.58 -3.38 -0.17
CA ALA A 137 1.64 -4.21 0.40
C ALA A 137 1.10 -5.39 1.21
N LEU A 138 0.05 -5.17 2.03
CA LEU A 138 -0.59 -6.22 2.81
C LEU A 138 -1.23 -7.31 1.92
N PHE A 139 -2.10 -6.92 0.99
CA PHE A 139 -2.84 -7.88 0.18
C PHE A 139 -1.96 -8.60 -0.84
N VAL A 140 -1.04 -7.89 -1.51
CA VAL A 140 -0.13 -8.52 -2.47
C VAL A 140 0.79 -9.52 -1.77
N SER A 141 1.38 -9.16 -0.63
CA SER A 141 2.25 -10.09 0.12
C SER A 141 1.47 -11.31 0.63
N LEU A 142 0.23 -11.11 1.09
CA LEU A 142 -0.65 -12.21 1.48
C LEU A 142 -0.96 -13.14 0.31
N VAL A 143 -1.39 -12.60 -0.84
CA VAL A 143 -1.70 -13.38 -2.05
C VAL A 143 -0.47 -14.17 -2.50
N LEU A 144 0.72 -13.56 -2.52
CA LEU A 144 1.96 -14.24 -2.86
C LEU A 144 2.27 -15.40 -1.91
N VAL A 145 2.12 -15.19 -0.59
CA VAL A 145 2.32 -16.26 0.39
C VAL A 145 1.31 -17.40 0.20
N LEU A 146 0.03 -17.09 0.01
CA LEU A 146 -1.00 -18.11 -0.16
C LEU A 146 -0.78 -18.92 -1.44
N THR A 147 -0.47 -18.28 -2.55
CA THR A 147 -0.29 -18.94 -3.87
C THR A 147 0.99 -19.76 -3.99
N THR A 148 2.06 -19.37 -3.28
CA THR A 148 3.36 -20.07 -3.31
C THR A 148 3.46 -21.22 -2.29
N THR A 149 2.49 -21.34 -1.36
CA THR A 149 2.48 -22.37 -0.33
C THR A 149 1.56 -23.54 -0.69
N ARG A 150 1.56 -24.59 0.15
CA ARG A 150 0.69 -25.77 -0.01
C ARG A 150 -0.81 -25.40 -0.05
N VAL A 151 -1.20 -24.31 0.60
CA VAL A 151 -2.57 -23.79 0.61
C VAL A 151 -3.01 -23.37 -0.80
N GLY A 152 -2.20 -22.59 -1.51
CA GLY A 152 -2.49 -22.20 -2.90
C GLY A 152 -2.49 -23.38 -3.87
N ARG A 153 -1.67 -24.41 -3.63
CA ARG A 153 -1.77 -25.67 -4.39
C ARG A 153 -3.11 -26.36 -4.20
N ARG A 154 -3.70 -26.34 -3.00
CA ARG A 154 -5.00 -26.96 -2.71
C ARG A 154 -6.16 -26.16 -3.29
N LEU A 155 -6.08 -24.82 -3.23
CA LEU A 155 -7.09 -23.91 -3.80
C LEU A 155 -7.15 -23.94 -5.33
N ARG A 156 -6.07 -24.31 -6.02
CA ARG A 156 -6.05 -24.44 -7.49
C ARG A 156 -6.88 -25.61 -8.05
N TYR A 157 -7.32 -26.54 -7.20
CA TYR A 157 -8.08 -27.72 -7.59
C TYR A 157 -9.52 -27.72 -7.03
N LEU A 158 -9.95 -26.60 -6.45
CA LEU A 158 -11.33 -26.33 -6.05
C LEU A 158 -11.94 -25.35 -7.06
#